data_AF-A0AAE2Q2G7-F1
#
_entry.id   AF-A0AAE2Q2G7-F1
#
_cell.length_a   1.000
_cell.length_b   1.000
_cell.length_c   1.000
_cell.angle_alpha   90.00
_cell.angle_beta   90.00
_cell.angle_gamma   90.00
#
_symmetry.space_group_name_H-M   'P 1'
#
loop_
_entity.id
_entity.type
_entity.pdbx_description
1 polymer ?
#
loop_
_entity_poly.entity_id
_entity_poly.type
_entity_poly.pdbx_seq_one_letter_code
_entity_poly.pdbx_strand_id
1 'polypeptide(L)'
;MSGLEYAASARKTPTLRFEGAEHTAIGDDTLLRFAKDAAALPAREVQLHLPNGLALTYGQVIALGGDFYGIPGQPVNDGATSAERVQRFTAAFNSLAVLPASREEAGKILAVMQKETSAVKQAIKDGKQPHEAYNALGDTLSEEWNRITGGGSAISALIPLGRYLKLAADNADHFGEWALSAYLAGHTAALQQAVVAHQTGTDQALELAYAMNGFADHFLTDLFSAGHLRVPRKQLAAVVTPAELGSLISRFMHDEDSKFGLKVRNAVGDQWHAFGDKRYFDAVDADNRVQVKRAVQASADEIFETFISGVAPSPASFKAPLYVPDLNAVQNPANNFSPLFKMEGDKVVRRKDVNDLSDKHWTDDWWGWSTYLLLKDYKPTKPAA
;
A
#
# COMPACT_ATOMS: atom_id res chain seq x y z
N MET A 1 -31.94 19.46 41.68
CA MET A 1 -32.13 19.83 40.26
C MET A 1 -31.11 20.92 39.98
N SER A 2 -30.19 20.89 39.01
CA SER A 2 -29.92 20.09 37.81
C SER A 2 -28.39 19.98 37.70
N GLY A 3 -27.77 18.83 37.43
CA GLY A 3 -27.86 18.15 36.14
C GLY A 3 -26.81 18.74 35.17
N LEU A 4 -25.52 18.55 35.46
CA LEU A 4 -24.44 18.79 34.50
C LEU A 4 -24.31 17.54 33.63
N GLU A 5 -24.99 17.55 32.49
CA GLU A 5 -24.78 16.54 31.45
C GLU A 5 -23.44 16.82 30.76
N TYR A 6 -22.47 15.94 31.01
CA TYR A 6 -21.31 15.78 30.14
C TYR A 6 -21.81 15.26 28.79
N ALA A 7 -21.92 16.16 27.81
CA ALA A 7 -22.06 15.78 26.42
C ALA A 7 -20.77 15.07 26.00
N ALA A 8 -20.81 13.73 26.01
CA ALA A 8 -19.81 12.90 25.36
C ALA A 8 -19.88 13.17 23.85
N SER A 9 -19.07 14.13 23.38
CA SER A 9 -18.79 14.30 21.97
C SER A 9 -18.19 12.99 21.46
N ALA A 10 -18.97 12.24 20.69
CA ALA A 10 -18.47 11.13 19.90
C ALA A 10 -17.32 11.65 19.02
N ARG A 11 -16.08 11.38 19.45
CA ARG A 11 -14.88 11.66 18.67
C ARG A 11 -15.01 10.80 17.42
N LYS A 12 -15.28 11.43 16.26
CA LYS A 12 -15.10 10.75 14.97
C LYS A 12 -13.62 10.44 14.86
N THR A 13 -13.27 9.19 15.12
CA THR A 13 -11.93 8.66 14.92
C THR A 13 -11.62 8.73 13.43
N PRO A 14 -10.39 9.10 13.03
CA PRO A 14 -9.99 9.09 11.63
C PRO A 14 -10.08 7.69 11.04
N THR A 15 -10.71 7.57 9.87
CA THR A 15 -11.08 6.30 9.23
C THR A 15 -9.88 5.54 8.66
N LEU A 16 -9.20 4.64 9.37
CA LEU A 16 -8.06 3.88 8.81
C LEU A 16 -8.58 2.92 7.72
N ARG A 17 -8.05 2.97 6.50
CA ARG A 17 -8.56 2.21 5.34
C ARG A 17 -7.37 1.59 4.59
N PHE A 18 -7.53 0.33 4.19
CA PHE A 18 -6.57 -0.41 3.37
C PHE A 18 -7.35 -1.20 2.31
N GLU A 19 -6.78 -1.32 1.11
CA GLU A 19 -7.47 -1.66 -0.14
C GLU A 19 -7.13 -3.10 -0.57
N GLY A 20 -7.18 -4.04 0.38
CA GLY A 20 -6.77 -5.44 0.18
C GLY A 20 -7.44 -6.12 -1.02
N ALA A 21 -8.66 -5.72 -1.40
CA ALA A 21 -9.33 -6.22 -2.60
C ALA A 21 -8.67 -5.75 -3.92
N GLU A 22 -8.16 -4.52 -3.97
CA GLU A 22 -7.45 -3.97 -5.13
C GLU A 22 -6.11 -4.70 -5.32
N HIS A 23 -5.33 -4.86 -4.25
CA HIS A 23 -4.09 -5.66 -4.25
C HIS A 23 -4.33 -7.11 -4.71
N THR A 24 -5.37 -7.75 -4.17
CA THR A 24 -5.73 -9.12 -4.58
C THR A 24 -6.03 -9.17 -6.07
N ALA A 25 -6.85 -8.26 -6.58
CA ALA A 25 -7.22 -8.22 -7.99
C ALA A 25 -6.04 -7.94 -8.93
N ILE A 26 -5.09 -7.09 -8.52
CA ILE A 26 -3.87 -6.83 -9.27
C ILE A 26 -3.04 -8.11 -9.37
N GLY A 27 -2.74 -8.75 -8.24
CA GLY A 27 -1.88 -9.93 -8.21
C GLY A 27 -2.51 -11.18 -8.85
N ASP A 28 -3.82 -11.35 -8.73
CA ASP A 28 -4.57 -12.48 -9.30
C ASP A 28 -4.62 -12.47 -10.84
N ASP A 29 -4.41 -11.31 -11.46
CA ASP A 29 -4.35 -11.15 -12.92
C ASP A 29 -2.94 -11.40 -13.49
N THR A 30 -1.93 -11.53 -12.63
CA THR A 30 -0.56 -11.88 -13.01
C THR A 30 -0.48 -13.30 -13.54
N LEU A 31 0.39 -13.54 -14.52
CA LEU A 31 0.68 -14.86 -15.05
C LEU A 31 1.97 -15.42 -14.44
N LEU A 32 1.90 -16.61 -13.85
CA LEU A 32 3.04 -17.30 -13.23
C LEU A 32 3.50 -18.47 -14.11
N ARG A 33 4.81 -18.71 -14.15
CA ARG A 33 5.41 -19.84 -14.88
C ARG A 33 6.16 -20.76 -13.93
N PHE A 34 6.08 -22.06 -14.19
CA PHE A 34 6.76 -23.09 -13.41
C PHE A 34 7.72 -23.95 -14.26
N ALA A 35 7.56 -23.93 -15.58
CA ALA A 35 8.45 -24.63 -16.50
C ALA A 35 8.64 -23.82 -17.79
N LYS A 36 9.84 -23.92 -18.38
CA LYS A 36 10.27 -23.12 -19.55
C LYS A 36 9.32 -23.26 -20.74
N ASP A 37 8.89 -24.49 -21.01
CA ASP A 37 8.09 -24.84 -22.18
C ASP A 37 6.59 -24.99 -21.86
N ALA A 38 6.17 -24.59 -20.65
CA ALA A 38 4.77 -24.62 -20.24
C ALA A 38 4.08 -23.26 -20.42
N ALA A 39 2.77 -23.29 -20.63
CA ALA A 39 1.94 -22.09 -20.59
C ALA A 39 1.99 -21.46 -19.20
N ALA A 40 1.96 -20.13 -19.14
CA ALA A 40 1.80 -19.44 -17.87
C ALA A 40 0.38 -19.64 -17.34
N LEU A 41 0.26 -19.73 -16.02
CA LEU A 41 -1.00 -19.92 -15.32
C LEU A 41 -1.44 -18.60 -14.69
N PRO A 42 -2.73 -18.24 -14.74
CA PRO A 42 -3.27 -17.13 -13.95
C PRO A 42 -3.00 -17.35 -12.46
N ALA A 43 -2.45 -16.35 -11.78
CA ALA A 43 -2.06 -16.44 -10.39
C ALA A 43 -3.23 -16.80 -9.44
N ARG A 44 -4.45 -16.40 -9.79
CA ARG A 44 -5.67 -16.80 -9.07
C ARG A 44 -5.95 -18.31 -9.05
N GLU A 45 -5.38 -19.06 -9.99
CA GLU A 45 -5.53 -20.52 -10.09
C GLU A 45 -4.39 -21.27 -9.41
N VAL A 46 -3.37 -20.56 -8.94
CA VAL A 46 -2.16 -21.12 -8.34
C VAL A 46 -2.18 -20.92 -6.83
N GLN A 47 -1.92 -21.99 -6.10
CA GLN A 47 -1.72 -21.94 -4.65
C GLN A 47 -0.22 -21.99 -4.35
N LEU A 48 0.30 -20.92 -3.75
CA LEU A 48 1.67 -20.83 -3.29
C LEU A 48 1.73 -21.35 -1.84
N HIS A 49 2.46 -22.43 -1.62
CA HIS A 49 2.57 -23.06 -0.31
C HIS A 49 3.67 -22.43 0.53
N LEU A 50 3.31 -21.95 1.72
CA LEU A 50 4.24 -21.36 2.68
C LEU A 50 4.74 -22.39 3.70
N PRO A 51 5.90 -22.17 4.34
CA PRO A 51 6.49 -23.10 5.33
C PRO A 51 5.57 -23.48 6.49
N ASN A 52 4.66 -22.60 6.92
CA ASN A 52 3.68 -22.90 7.96
C ASN A 52 2.46 -23.69 7.48
N GLY A 53 2.39 -24.06 6.19
CA GLY A 53 1.28 -24.81 5.60
C GLY A 53 0.08 -23.94 5.20
N LEU A 54 0.25 -22.61 5.11
CA LEU A 54 -0.67 -21.76 4.35
C LEU A 54 -0.52 -22.06 2.86
N ALA A 55 -1.64 -21.96 2.14
CA ALA A 55 -1.71 -21.99 0.69
C ALA A 55 -2.47 -20.72 0.28
N LEU A 56 -1.82 -19.84 -0.46
CA LEU A 56 -2.34 -18.52 -0.84
C LEU A 56 -2.08 -18.28 -2.32
N THR A 57 -3.01 -17.60 -2.99
CA THR A 57 -2.76 -17.03 -4.32
C THR A 57 -1.75 -15.89 -4.23
N TYR A 58 -1.13 -15.55 -5.37
CA TYR A 58 -0.22 -14.41 -5.44
C TYR A 58 -0.89 -13.12 -4.97
N GLY A 59 -2.10 -12.83 -5.44
CA GLY A 59 -2.86 -11.64 -5.04
C GLY A 59 -3.17 -11.60 -3.56
N GLN A 60 -3.50 -12.73 -2.94
CA GLN A 60 -3.69 -12.79 -1.48
C GLN A 60 -2.39 -12.48 -0.73
N VAL A 61 -1.22 -12.89 -1.23
CA VAL A 61 0.04 -12.53 -0.59
C VAL A 61 0.34 -11.04 -0.71
N ILE A 62 0.07 -10.40 -1.88
CA ILE A 62 0.16 -8.94 -2.03
C ILE A 62 -0.76 -8.25 -1.02
N ALA A 63 -2.01 -8.67 -0.90
CA ALA A 63 -2.99 -8.02 -0.02
C ALA A 63 -2.70 -8.18 1.48
N LEU A 64 -1.92 -9.18 1.86
CA LEU A 64 -1.57 -9.48 3.25
C LEU A 64 -0.24 -8.83 3.68
N GLY A 65 0.69 -8.65 2.74
CA GLY A 65 1.98 -8.00 3.01
C GLY A 65 1.81 -6.54 3.39
N GLY A 66 2.71 -6.01 4.22
CA GLY A 66 2.75 -4.60 4.63
C GLY A 66 1.65 -4.16 5.60
N ASP A 67 0.39 -4.51 5.32
CA ASP A 67 -0.80 -4.06 6.06
C ASP A 67 -1.13 -4.94 7.26
N PHE A 68 -1.08 -6.26 7.05
CA PHE A 68 -1.50 -7.24 8.04
C PHE A 68 -0.33 -8.01 8.62
N TYR A 69 0.71 -8.20 7.83
CA TYR A 69 1.92 -8.92 8.19
C TYR A 69 3.15 -8.03 7.98
N GLY A 70 3.99 -8.01 9.01
CA GLY A 70 5.06 -7.04 9.19
C GLY A 70 5.52 -7.04 10.65
N ILE A 71 6.60 -6.31 10.93
CA ILE A 71 7.12 -6.15 12.29
C ILE A 71 6.89 -4.69 12.72
N PRO A 72 5.91 -4.41 13.60
CA PRO A 72 5.67 -3.06 14.09
C PRO A 72 6.93 -2.41 14.69
N GLY A 73 7.21 -1.16 14.31
CA GLY A 73 8.40 -0.42 14.73
C GLY A 73 9.69 -0.88 14.04
N GLN A 74 9.61 -1.77 13.04
CA GLN A 74 10.73 -2.17 12.20
C GLN A 74 10.34 -2.14 10.72
N PRO A 75 9.94 -0.97 10.18
CA PRO A 75 9.68 -0.86 8.75
C PRO A 75 10.96 -1.20 7.95
N VAL A 76 10.76 -1.71 6.75
CA VAL A 76 11.80 -2.19 5.85
C VAL A 76 12.74 -1.06 5.47
N ASN A 77 12.22 0.12 5.12
CA ASN A 77 13.00 1.28 4.68
C ASN A 77 13.97 1.83 5.74
N ASP A 78 13.75 1.53 7.02
CA ASP A 78 14.61 1.97 8.12
C ASP A 78 15.91 1.14 8.26
N GLY A 79 16.09 0.09 7.46
CA GLY A 79 17.39 -0.55 7.34
C GLY A 79 18.42 0.43 6.75
N ALA A 80 19.52 0.66 7.48
CA ALA A 80 20.54 1.63 7.09
C ALA A 80 21.30 1.19 5.83
N THR A 81 21.43 -0.13 5.63
CA THR A 81 22.06 -0.74 4.46
C THR A 81 21.05 -1.58 3.66
N SER A 82 21.34 -1.82 2.37
CA SER A 82 20.49 -2.71 1.55
C SER A 82 20.35 -4.11 2.16
N ALA A 83 21.40 -4.63 2.79
CA ALA A 83 21.36 -5.93 3.47
C ALA A 83 20.42 -5.91 4.69
N GLU A 84 20.46 -4.84 5.49
CA GLU A 84 19.53 -4.69 6.62
C GLU A 84 18.07 -4.56 6.17
N ARG A 85 17.81 -3.86 5.04
CA ARG A 85 16.46 -3.80 4.47
C ARG A 85 15.98 -5.18 4.03
N VAL A 86 16.83 -5.98 3.38
CA VAL A 86 16.51 -7.38 3.03
C VAL A 86 16.21 -8.21 4.27
N GLN A 87 16.97 -8.05 5.36
CA GLN A 87 16.72 -8.75 6.63
C GLN A 87 15.38 -8.36 7.26
N ARG A 88 15.06 -7.06 7.30
CA ARG A 88 13.78 -6.55 7.82
C ARG A 88 12.60 -7.05 6.98
N PHE A 89 12.71 -6.99 5.66
CA PHE A 89 11.73 -7.57 4.75
C PHE A 89 11.52 -9.07 5.04
N THR A 90 12.60 -9.83 5.16
CA THR A 90 12.54 -11.26 5.43
C THR A 90 11.86 -11.55 6.77
N ALA A 91 12.14 -10.76 7.81
CA ALA A 91 11.45 -10.86 9.10
C ALA A 91 9.95 -10.55 8.99
N ALA A 92 9.59 -9.51 8.23
CA ALA A 92 8.19 -9.17 7.94
C ALA A 92 7.46 -10.29 7.21
N PHE A 93 8.04 -10.82 6.13
CA PHE A 93 7.48 -11.96 5.39
C PHE A 93 7.33 -13.21 6.29
N ASN A 94 8.32 -13.50 7.14
CA ASN A 94 8.26 -14.64 8.04
C ASN A 94 7.15 -14.54 9.09
N SER A 95 6.67 -13.32 9.40
CA SER A 95 5.48 -13.15 10.25
C SER A 95 4.22 -13.74 9.59
N LEU A 96 4.15 -13.77 8.25
CA LEU A 96 3.11 -14.48 7.49
C LEU A 96 3.46 -15.95 7.29
N ALA A 97 4.68 -16.22 6.80
CA ALA A 97 5.02 -17.49 6.17
C ALA A 97 5.48 -18.60 7.13
N VAL A 98 5.96 -18.25 8.33
CA VAL A 98 6.61 -19.22 9.25
C VAL A 98 5.80 -19.43 10.54
N LEU A 99 5.14 -18.40 11.05
CA LEU A 99 4.42 -18.51 12.32
C LEU A 99 3.17 -19.40 12.19
N PRO A 100 2.97 -20.42 13.06
CA PRO A 100 1.77 -21.27 13.01
C PRO A 100 0.46 -20.51 13.23
N ALA A 101 0.47 -19.47 14.08
CA ALA A 101 -0.71 -18.65 14.37
C ALA A 101 -1.25 -17.91 13.14
N SER A 102 -0.38 -17.59 12.19
CA SER A 102 -0.74 -16.87 10.96
C SER A 102 -1.66 -17.68 10.05
N ARG A 103 -1.69 -19.02 10.20
CA ARG A 103 -2.56 -19.88 9.38
C ARG A 103 -4.04 -19.56 9.53
N GLU A 104 -4.50 -19.51 10.79
CA GLU A 104 -5.90 -19.23 11.09
C GLU A 104 -6.20 -17.73 10.95
N GLU A 105 -5.25 -16.89 11.35
CA GLU A 105 -5.38 -15.43 11.30
C GLU A 105 -5.53 -14.92 9.86
N ALA A 106 -4.69 -15.38 8.92
CA ALA A 106 -4.79 -15.00 7.52
C ALA A 106 -6.17 -15.36 6.93
N GLY A 107 -6.70 -16.55 7.26
CA GLY A 107 -8.04 -16.95 6.83
C GLY A 107 -9.14 -16.01 7.34
N LYS A 108 -9.05 -15.54 8.59
CA LYS A 108 -9.99 -14.56 9.16
C LYS A 108 -9.87 -13.20 8.48
N ILE A 109 -8.64 -12.73 8.22
CA ILE A 109 -8.38 -11.46 7.53
C ILE A 109 -8.99 -11.49 6.12
N LEU A 110 -8.70 -12.55 5.36
CA LEU A 110 -9.21 -12.76 4.00
C LEU A 110 -10.75 -12.86 3.99
N ALA A 111 -11.35 -13.47 5.00
CA ALA A 111 -12.82 -13.52 5.11
C ALA A 111 -13.44 -12.13 5.29
N VAL A 112 -12.77 -11.21 5.99
CA VAL A 112 -13.22 -9.81 6.11
C VAL A 112 -13.00 -9.06 4.79
N MET A 113 -11.86 -9.24 4.11
CA MET A 113 -11.63 -8.68 2.76
C MET A 113 -12.65 -9.17 1.73
N GLN A 114 -13.14 -10.41 1.87
CA GLN A 114 -14.19 -10.93 0.99
C GLN A 114 -15.51 -10.15 1.13
N LYS A 115 -15.80 -9.56 2.30
CA LYS A 115 -16.97 -8.68 2.49
C LYS A 115 -16.83 -7.40 1.64
N GLU A 116 -15.65 -6.80 1.65
CA GLU A 116 -15.30 -5.65 0.82
C GLU A 116 -15.44 -5.98 -0.67
N THR A 117 -14.81 -7.08 -1.11
CA THR A 117 -14.89 -7.57 -2.48
C THR A 117 -16.34 -7.79 -2.93
N SER A 118 -17.17 -8.35 -2.05
CA SER A 118 -18.58 -8.61 -2.35
C SER A 118 -19.40 -7.32 -2.48
N ALA A 119 -19.14 -6.32 -1.63
CA ALA A 119 -19.78 -5.02 -1.72
C ALA A 119 -19.42 -4.28 -3.02
N VAL A 120 -18.14 -4.31 -3.42
CA VAL A 120 -17.66 -3.73 -4.68
C VAL A 120 -18.29 -4.41 -5.88
N LYS A 121 -18.29 -5.75 -5.92
CA LYS A 121 -18.94 -6.53 -7.00
C LYS A 121 -20.43 -6.22 -7.10
N GLN A 122 -21.11 -6.05 -5.97
CA GLN A 122 -22.52 -5.68 -5.94
C GLN A 122 -22.74 -4.26 -6.49
N ALA A 123 -21.91 -3.28 -6.12
CA ALA A 123 -22.00 -1.92 -6.66
C ALA A 123 -21.81 -1.90 -8.19
N ILE A 124 -20.83 -2.66 -8.72
CA ILE A 124 -20.62 -2.81 -10.16
C ILE A 124 -21.87 -3.40 -10.82
N LYS A 125 -22.44 -4.47 -10.25
CA LYS A 125 -23.66 -5.11 -10.75
C LYS A 125 -24.86 -4.15 -10.78
N ASP A 126 -24.94 -3.26 -9.81
CA ASP A 126 -26.00 -2.25 -9.69
C ASP A 126 -25.75 -1.00 -10.56
N GLY A 127 -24.66 -0.96 -11.35
CA GLY A 127 -24.28 0.17 -12.19
C GLY A 127 -23.78 1.39 -11.40
N LYS A 128 -23.42 1.22 -10.12
CA LYS A 128 -22.83 2.25 -9.27
C LYS A 128 -21.32 2.26 -9.41
N GLN A 129 -20.70 3.39 -9.04
CA GLN A 129 -19.24 3.48 -9.03
C GLN A 129 -18.67 2.66 -7.85
N PRO A 130 -17.66 1.81 -8.07
CA PRO A 130 -17.01 1.02 -7.02
C PRO A 130 -16.61 1.80 -5.77
N HIS A 131 -16.04 2.99 -5.91
CA HIS A 131 -15.66 3.85 -4.77
C HIS A 131 -16.82 4.19 -3.81
N GLU A 132 -18.08 4.15 -4.27
CA GLU A 132 -19.25 4.34 -3.41
C GLU A 132 -19.43 3.19 -2.41
N ALA A 133 -19.10 1.95 -2.80
CA ALA A 133 -19.15 0.79 -1.91
C ALA A 133 -18.14 0.93 -0.75
N TYR A 134 -16.92 1.36 -1.06
CA TYR A 134 -15.89 1.64 -0.06
C TYR A 134 -16.33 2.73 0.92
N ASN A 135 -17.00 3.77 0.43
CA ASN A 135 -17.53 4.83 1.29
C ASN A 135 -18.64 4.34 2.22
N ALA A 136 -19.48 3.40 1.76
CA ALA A 136 -20.57 2.83 2.53
C ALA A 136 -20.08 1.86 3.63
N LEU A 137 -19.01 1.11 3.36
CA LEU A 137 -18.42 0.18 4.34
C LEU A 137 -17.80 0.90 5.56
N GLY A 138 -17.30 2.12 5.38
CA GLY A 138 -16.74 2.90 6.50
C GLY A 138 -15.60 2.16 7.22
N ASP A 139 -15.54 2.29 8.54
CA ASP A 139 -14.45 1.75 9.38
C ASP A 139 -14.70 0.36 9.94
N THR A 140 -15.86 -0.23 9.65
CA THR A 140 -16.27 -1.48 10.31
C THR A 140 -15.31 -2.62 10.01
N LEU A 141 -14.70 -2.63 8.81
CA LEU A 141 -13.72 -3.64 8.45
C LEU A 141 -12.40 -3.47 9.22
N SER A 142 -11.95 -2.23 9.38
CA SER A 142 -10.74 -1.88 10.15
C SER A 142 -10.87 -2.23 11.63
N GLU A 143 -12.06 -2.09 12.19
CA GLU A 143 -12.39 -2.57 13.53
C GLU A 143 -12.29 -4.10 13.66
N GLU A 144 -12.82 -4.84 12.68
CA GLU A 144 -12.72 -6.30 12.65
C GLU A 144 -11.26 -6.76 12.50
N TRP A 145 -10.51 -6.17 11.56
CA TRP A 145 -9.10 -6.47 11.35
C TRP A 145 -8.24 -6.14 12.56
N ASN A 146 -8.51 -5.04 13.26
CA ASN A 146 -7.81 -4.72 14.50
C ASN A 146 -8.01 -5.85 15.54
N ARG A 147 -9.24 -6.34 15.72
CA ARG A 147 -9.53 -7.44 16.63
C ARG A 147 -8.86 -8.74 16.22
N ILE A 148 -8.91 -9.08 14.94
CA ILE A 148 -8.27 -10.30 14.41
C ILE A 148 -6.76 -10.28 14.68
N THR A 149 -6.13 -9.12 14.54
CA THR A 149 -4.68 -8.95 14.74
C THR A 149 -4.27 -8.63 16.19
N GLY A 150 -5.13 -9.00 17.16
CA GLY A 150 -4.81 -8.94 18.59
C GLY A 150 -5.09 -7.60 19.28
N GLY A 151 -5.87 -6.73 18.65
CA GLY A 151 -6.33 -5.46 19.20
C GLY A 151 -7.77 -5.50 19.72
N GLY A 152 -8.27 -4.33 20.10
CA GLY A 152 -9.64 -4.12 20.56
C GLY A 152 -9.91 -4.63 21.98
N SER A 153 -11.01 -4.17 22.54
CA SER A 153 -11.49 -4.47 23.89
C SER A 153 -13.02 -4.53 23.91
N ALA A 154 -13.58 -4.85 25.08
CA ALA A 154 -15.03 -4.87 25.28
C ALA A 154 -15.71 -3.50 25.07
N ILE A 155 -14.96 -2.39 25.20
CA ILE A 155 -15.49 -1.02 25.11
C ILE A 155 -15.06 -0.28 23.84
N SER A 156 -14.07 -0.80 23.09
CA SER A 156 -13.59 -0.17 21.85
C SER A 156 -13.03 -1.22 20.92
N ALA A 157 -13.50 -1.26 19.67
CA ALA A 157 -12.92 -2.16 18.67
C ALA A 157 -11.51 -1.73 18.22
N LEU A 158 -11.12 -0.47 18.44
CA LEU A 158 -9.86 0.09 17.99
C LEU A 158 -8.76 0.07 19.06
N ILE A 159 -9.10 -0.03 20.35
CA ILE A 159 -8.14 0.07 21.46
C ILE A 159 -8.20 -1.18 22.35
N PRO A 160 -7.05 -1.82 22.65
CA PRO A 160 -5.69 -1.51 22.19
C PRO A 160 -5.46 -1.73 20.68
N LEU A 161 -4.36 -1.19 20.15
CA LEU A 161 -3.97 -1.39 18.76
C LEU A 161 -3.43 -2.82 18.56
N GLY A 162 -4.08 -3.57 17.67
CA GLY A 162 -3.60 -4.82 17.09
C GLY A 162 -2.51 -4.56 16.06
N ARG A 163 -1.94 -5.64 15.51
CA ARG A 163 -0.81 -5.54 14.56
C ARG A 163 -1.17 -4.68 13.34
N TYR A 164 -2.37 -4.83 12.79
CA TYR A 164 -2.85 -4.04 11.66
C TYR A 164 -2.77 -2.53 11.90
N LEU A 165 -3.36 -2.03 12.99
CA LEU A 165 -3.32 -0.59 13.30
C LEU A 165 -1.92 -0.10 13.71
N LYS A 166 -1.08 -0.99 14.27
CA LYS A 166 0.31 -0.66 14.59
C LYS A 166 1.15 -0.49 13.32
N LEU A 167 0.98 -1.36 12.33
CA LEU A 167 1.64 -1.22 11.03
C LEU A 167 1.16 0.05 10.33
N ALA A 168 -0.15 0.32 10.34
CA ALA A 168 -0.71 1.55 9.78
C ALA A 168 -0.17 2.86 10.40
N ALA A 169 0.21 2.82 11.68
CA ALA A 169 0.78 3.97 12.37
C ALA A 169 2.21 4.28 11.93
N ASP A 170 2.98 3.26 11.54
CA ASP A 170 4.39 3.32 11.13
C ASP A 170 4.59 2.70 9.75
N ASN A 171 3.90 3.26 8.75
CA ASN A 171 3.77 2.72 7.40
C ASN A 171 4.57 3.55 6.36
N ALA A 172 5.76 4.02 6.70
CA ALA A 172 6.57 4.77 5.75
C ALA A 172 6.87 3.97 4.47
N ASP A 173 6.98 2.64 4.58
CA ASP A 173 7.16 1.70 3.46
C ASP A 173 6.06 1.72 2.41
N HIS A 174 4.97 2.45 2.63
CA HIS A 174 3.89 2.61 1.66
C HIS A 174 4.10 3.79 0.72
N PHE A 175 5.00 4.73 1.07
CA PHE A 175 5.06 6.03 0.42
C PHE A 175 6.34 6.25 -0.39
N GLY A 176 6.18 6.60 -1.66
CA GLY A 176 7.22 7.14 -2.54
C GLY A 176 8.53 6.34 -2.52
N GLU A 177 9.65 7.02 -2.25
CA GLU A 177 10.98 6.40 -2.29
C GLU A 177 11.16 5.28 -1.25
N TRP A 178 10.37 5.31 -0.18
CA TRP A 178 10.40 4.31 0.88
C TRP A 178 9.70 3.03 0.44
N ALA A 179 8.57 3.13 -0.27
CA ALA A 179 7.93 1.99 -0.91
C ALA A 179 8.79 1.36 -1.99
N LEU A 180 9.44 2.18 -2.82
CA LEU A 180 10.41 1.69 -3.78
C LEU A 180 11.56 0.95 -3.06
N SER A 181 12.07 1.49 -1.96
CA SER A 181 13.13 0.83 -1.17
C SER A 181 12.68 -0.50 -0.55
N ALA A 182 11.44 -0.57 -0.06
CA ALA A 182 10.85 -1.79 0.49
C ALA A 182 10.65 -2.87 -0.59
N TYR A 183 10.11 -2.48 -1.75
CA TYR A 183 10.01 -3.35 -2.93
C TYR A 183 11.38 -3.88 -3.36
N LEU A 184 12.38 -3.00 -3.54
CA LEU A 184 13.72 -3.42 -3.97
C LEU A 184 14.35 -4.44 -3.00
N ALA A 185 14.16 -4.25 -1.69
CA ALA A 185 14.63 -5.19 -0.68
C ALA A 185 13.88 -6.53 -0.77
N GLY A 186 12.56 -6.49 -0.92
CA GLY A 186 11.74 -7.69 -1.04
C GLY A 186 11.99 -8.48 -2.31
N HIS A 187 12.05 -7.80 -3.45
CA HIS A 187 12.36 -8.42 -4.74
C HIS A 187 13.76 -9.05 -4.73
N THR A 188 14.75 -8.38 -4.11
CA THR A 188 16.09 -8.96 -3.92
C THR A 188 16.03 -10.27 -3.14
N ALA A 189 15.25 -10.33 -2.04
CA ALA A 189 15.09 -11.54 -1.24
C ALA A 189 14.39 -12.66 -2.04
N ALA A 190 13.37 -12.30 -2.83
CA ALA A 190 12.63 -13.23 -3.69
C ALA A 190 13.52 -13.81 -4.81
N LEU A 191 14.35 -12.99 -5.45
CA LEU A 191 15.31 -13.44 -6.47
C LEU A 191 16.38 -14.36 -5.86
N GLN A 192 16.86 -14.07 -4.65
CA GLN A 192 17.76 -14.99 -3.92
C GLN A 192 17.09 -16.34 -3.68
N GLN A 193 15.81 -16.35 -3.30
CA GLN A 193 15.02 -17.58 -3.16
C GLN A 193 14.78 -18.28 -4.50
N ALA A 194 14.63 -17.55 -5.61
CA ALA A 194 14.54 -18.12 -6.96
C ALA A 194 15.84 -18.82 -7.39
N VAL A 195 17.01 -18.31 -6.98
CA VAL A 195 18.30 -19.00 -7.16
C VAL A 195 18.35 -20.29 -6.34
N VAL A 196 17.82 -20.31 -5.11
CA VAL A 196 17.68 -21.54 -4.33
C VAL A 196 16.73 -22.52 -5.03
N ALA A 197 15.64 -22.03 -5.61
CA ALA A 197 14.73 -22.85 -6.39
C ALA A 197 15.41 -23.48 -7.60
N HIS A 198 16.26 -22.72 -8.32
CA HIS A 198 17.07 -23.25 -9.42
C HIS A 198 17.96 -24.41 -8.97
N GLN A 199 18.65 -24.26 -7.84
CA GLN A 199 19.58 -25.25 -7.30
C GLN A 199 18.88 -26.53 -6.82
N THR A 200 17.69 -26.38 -6.25
CA THR A 200 16.91 -27.52 -5.73
C THR A 200 16.05 -28.19 -6.80
N GLY A 201 15.65 -27.46 -7.83
CA GLY A 201 14.75 -27.94 -8.89
C GLY A 201 13.34 -28.27 -8.39
N THR A 202 12.90 -27.69 -7.28
CA THR A 202 11.59 -27.99 -6.67
C THR A 202 10.59 -26.86 -6.90
N ASP A 203 9.36 -27.24 -7.27
CA ASP A 203 8.24 -26.29 -7.40
C ASP A 203 7.98 -25.54 -6.09
N GLN A 204 8.12 -26.22 -4.94
CA GLN A 204 7.95 -25.63 -3.61
C GLN A 204 8.91 -24.46 -3.34
N ALA A 205 10.17 -24.57 -3.76
CA ALA A 205 11.12 -23.48 -3.59
C ALA A 205 10.80 -22.29 -4.52
N LEU A 206 10.27 -22.55 -5.71
CA LEU A 206 9.81 -21.51 -6.66
C LEU A 206 8.52 -20.85 -6.18
N GLU A 207 7.57 -21.61 -5.64
CA GLU A 207 6.36 -21.08 -5.00
C GLU A 207 6.72 -20.14 -3.85
N LEU A 208 7.72 -20.48 -3.04
CA LEU A 208 8.21 -19.60 -1.98
C LEU A 208 8.84 -18.33 -2.55
N ALA A 209 9.59 -18.40 -3.65
CA ALA A 209 10.13 -17.23 -4.33
C ALA A 209 9.01 -16.31 -4.84
N TYR A 210 7.97 -16.87 -5.46
CA TYR A 210 6.78 -16.11 -5.86
C TYR A 210 6.03 -15.52 -4.67
N ALA A 211 5.89 -16.24 -3.55
CA ALA A 211 5.24 -15.71 -2.37
C ALA A 211 6.03 -14.54 -1.76
N MET A 212 7.36 -14.66 -1.68
CA MET A 212 8.23 -13.55 -1.27
C MET A 212 8.06 -12.37 -2.23
N ASN A 213 7.98 -12.62 -3.54
CA ASN A 213 7.78 -11.56 -4.51
C ASN A 213 6.41 -10.90 -4.40
N GLY A 214 5.33 -11.67 -4.20
CA GLY A 214 4.00 -11.11 -3.97
C GLY A 214 3.98 -10.22 -2.73
N PHE A 215 4.67 -10.61 -1.66
CA PHE A 215 4.79 -9.76 -0.47
C PHE A 215 5.57 -8.47 -0.74
N ALA A 216 6.59 -8.52 -1.62
CA ALA A 216 7.31 -7.33 -2.07
C ALA A 216 6.46 -6.44 -3.00
N ASP A 217 5.66 -7.06 -3.87
CA ASP A 217 4.80 -6.38 -4.83
C ASP A 217 3.68 -5.59 -4.16
N HIS A 218 3.36 -5.85 -2.88
CA HIS A 218 2.53 -4.95 -2.08
C HIS A 218 3.02 -3.50 -2.18
N PHE A 219 4.29 -3.29 -1.81
CA PHE A 219 4.94 -1.97 -1.88
C PHE A 219 5.11 -1.47 -3.32
N LEU A 220 5.24 -2.38 -4.30
CA LEU A 220 5.23 -2.01 -5.72
C LEU A 220 3.87 -1.45 -6.15
N THR A 221 2.77 -2.08 -5.70
CA THR A 221 1.41 -1.67 -6.05
C THR A 221 1.03 -0.35 -5.39
N ASP A 222 1.54 -0.04 -4.20
CA ASP A 222 1.36 1.28 -3.55
C ASP A 222 1.90 2.41 -4.43
N LEU A 223 2.99 2.16 -5.18
CA LEU A 223 3.55 3.13 -6.13
C LEU A 223 2.65 3.41 -7.35
N PHE A 224 1.49 2.76 -7.47
CA PHE A 224 0.48 3.08 -8.48
C PHE A 224 -0.73 3.78 -7.88
N SER A 225 -0.75 4.03 -6.58
CA SER A 225 -1.78 4.83 -5.94
C SER A 225 -1.30 6.25 -5.71
N ALA A 226 -1.98 7.23 -6.31
CA ALA A 226 -1.56 8.63 -6.27
C ALA A 226 -1.34 9.18 -4.86
N GLY A 227 -2.12 8.73 -3.88
CA GLY A 227 -1.98 9.11 -2.47
C GLY A 227 -0.65 8.72 -1.82
N HIS A 228 0.08 7.77 -2.42
CA HIS A 228 1.34 7.26 -1.90
C HIS A 228 2.56 7.90 -2.58
N LEU A 229 2.39 8.63 -3.69
CA LEU A 229 3.50 9.07 -4.52
C LEU A 229 4.29 10.25 -3.95
N ARG A 230 3.58 11.28 -3.46
CA ARG A 230 4.20 12.57 -3.10
C ARG A 230 3.90 13.05 -1.68
N VAL A 231 3.21 12.25 -0.87
CA VAL A 231 2.96 12.58 0.53
C VAL A 231 4.27 12.46 1.32
N PRO A 232 4.75 13.53 1.98
CA PRO A 232 6.00 13.50 2.75
C PRO A 232 5.78 12.83 4.12
N ARG A 233 5.47 11.53 4.12
CA ARG A 233 4.99 10.76 5.28
C ARG A 233 5.94 10.81 6.47
N LYS A 234 7.21 10.45 6.28
CA LYS A 234 8.23 10.47 7.35
C LYS A 234 8.49 11.87 7.85
N GLN A 235 8.59 12.83 6.94
CA GLN A 235 8.90 14.20 7.28
C GLN A 235 7.77 14.84 8.08
N LEU A 236 6.50 14.57 7.72
CA LEU A 236 5.34 15.00 8.50
C LEU A 236 5.32 14.39 9.91
N ALA A 237 5.59 13.09 10.05
CA ALA A 237 5.69 12.45 11.35
C ALA A 237 6.84 13.03 12.21
N ALA A 238 7.94 13.45 11.59
CA ALA A 238 9.09 14.02 12.28
C ALA A 238 8.88 15.47 12.76
N VAL A 239 8.14 16.30 12.01
CA VAL A 239 7.97 17.74 12.33
C VAL A 239 6.71 18.06 13.13
N VAL A 240 5.77 17.11 13.27
CA VAL A 240 4.52 17.30 14.00
C VAL A 240 4.54 16.53 15.31
N THR A 241 4.22 17.21 16.41
CA THR A 241 4.09 16.61 17.74
C THR A 241 2.62 16.56 18.18
N PRO A 242 2.08 15.39 18.56
CA PRO A 242 2.72 14.06 18.51
C PRO A 242 2.85 13.54 17.06
N ALA A 243 3.78 12.62 16.80
CA ALA A 243 4.07 12.10 15.45
C ALA A 243 2.84 11.48 14.78
N GLU A 244 1.98 10.84 15.56
CA GLU A 244 0.72 10.26 15.14
C GLU A 244 -0.25 11.31 14.58
N LEU A 245 -0.16 12.57 15.04
CA LEU A 245 -0.91 13.68 14.45
C LEU A 245 -0.35 14.06 13.08
N GLY A 246 0.98 14.02 12.89
CA GLY A 246 1.61 14.18 11.58
C GLY A 246 1.15 13.12 10.59
N SER A 247 1.17 11.86 11.06
CA SER A 247 0.61 10.73 10.33
C SER A 247 -0.90 10.91 10.05
N LEU A 248 -1.67 11.44 10.99
CA LEU A 248 -3.08 11.69 10.76
C LEU A 248 -3.31 12.76 9.67
N ILE A 249 -2.64 13.90 9.76
CA ILE A 249 -2.89 14.99 8.79
C ILE A 249 -2.36 14.67 7.39
N SER A 250 -1.33 13.83 7.25
CA SER A 250 -0.85 13.40 5.94
C SER A 250 -1.92 12.63 5.16
N ARG A 251 -2.88 12.01 5.86
CA ARG A 251 -3.97 11.25 5.23
C ARG A 251 -4.91 12.13 4.41
N PHE A 252 -5.06 13.41 4.76
CA PHE A 252 -5.89 14.32 3.94
C PHE A 252 -5.26 14.55 2.57
N MET A 253 -3.93 14.65 2.50
CA MET A 253 -3.23 14.76 1.21
C MET A 253 -3.27 13.43 0.44
N HIS A 254 -3.06 12.32 1.14
CA HIS A 254 -3.20 10.98 0.56
C HIS A 254 -4.57 10.78 -0.10
N ASP A 255 -5.65 11.09 0.61
CA ASP A 255 -7.01 10.93 0.12
C ASP A 255 -7.34 11.96 -0.99
N GLU A 256 -6.79 13.18 -0.91
CA GLU A 256 -6.90 14.20 -1.96
C GLU A 256 -6.25 13.73 -3.26
N ASP A 257 -4.99 13.29 -3.19
CA ASP A 257 -4.22 12.80 -4.34
C ASP A 257 -4.85 11.53 -4.94
N SER A 258 -5.31 10.59 -4.10
CA SER A 258 -6.02 9.40 -4.57
C SER A 258 -7.32 9.72 -5.30
N LYS A 259 -8.08 10.70 -4.80
CA LYS A 259 -9.39 11.08 -5.35
C LYS A 259 -9.28 11.85 -6.65
N PHE A 260 -8.40 12.85 -6.71
CA PHE A 260 -8.28 13.73 -7.88
C PHE A 260 -7.27 13.24 -8.92
N GLY A 261 -6.37 12.35 -8.50
CA GLY A 261 -5.34 11.74 -9.32
C GLY A 261 -4.23 12.70 -9.73
N LEU A 262 -3.09 12.12 -10.12
CA LEU A 262 -1.89 12.85 -10.50
C LEU A 262 -1.52 12.50 -11.94
N LYS A 263 -1.12 13.51 -12.71
CA LYS A 263 -0.40 13.33 -13.97
C LYS A 263 0.99 12.82 -13.64
N VAL A 264 1.29 11.63 -14.15
CA VAL A 264 2.54 10.91 -13.91
C VAL A 264 3.16 10.45 -15.22
N ARG A 265 4.43 10.07 -15.13
CA ARG A 265 5.20 9.47 -16.21
C ARG A 265 6.14 8.41 -15.65
N ASN A 266 6.60 7.46 -16.46
CA ASN A 266 7.58 6.45 -16.04
C ASN A 266 8.87 6.50 -16.87
N ALA A 267 9.82 5.61 -16.56
CA ALA A 267 11.13 5.57 -17.22
C ALA A 267 11.07 5.04 -18.66
N VAL A 268 10.00 4.31 -19.03
CA VAL A 268 9.79 3.83 -20.40
C VAL A 268 9.07 4.85 -21.29
N GLY A 269 8.73 6.02 -20.75
CA GLY A 269 8.20 7.17 -21.51
C GLY A 269 6.68 7.26 -21.56
N ASP A 270 5.95 6.36 -20.88
CA ASP A 270 4.50 6.46 -20.77
C ASP A 270 4.10 7.63 -19.87
N GLN A 271 2.93 8.21 -20.15
CA GLN A 271 2.32 9.26 -19.33
C GLN A 271 0.83 8.97 -19.16
N TRP A 272 0.30 9.12 -17.95
CA TRP A 272 -1.11 8.87 -17.66
C TRP A 272 -1.58 9.68 -16.44
N HIS A 273 -2.88 9.63 -16.18
CA HIS A 273 -3.48 10.20 -14.98
C HIS A 273 -3.72 9.06 -13.98
N ALA A 274 -2.89 8.95 -12.95
CA ALA A 274 -3.00 7.92 -11.92
C ALA A 274 -4.00 8.37 -10.86
N PHE A 275 -5.06 7.60 -10.62
CA PHE A 275 -5.84 7.74 -9.38
C PHE A 275 -5.24 6.83 -8.30
N GLY A 276 -5.77 6.89 -7.09
CA GLY A 276 -5.26 6.09 -5.98
C GLY A 276 -6.30 5.19 -5.35
N ASP A 277 -6.10 4.93 -4.07
CA ASP A 277 -6.86 4.01 -3.25
C ASP A 277 -8.38 4.15 -3.47
N LYS A 278 -9.05 3.01 -3.64
CA LYS A 278 -10.51 2.87 -3.88
C LYS A 278 -10.95 3.27 -5.28
N ARG A 279 -10.02 3.57 -6.18
CA ARG A 279 -10.29 3.98 -7.56
C ARG A 279 -9.88 2.90 -8.55
N TYR A 280 -9.23 1.80 -8.11
CA TYR A 280 -8.73 0.76 -9.01
C TYR A 280 -9.85 0.23 -9.90
N PHE A 281 -11.06 -0.01 -9.37
CA PHE A 281 -12.17 -0.53 -10.17
C PHE A 281 -12.98 0.55 -10.91
N ASP A 282 -12.72 1.83 -10.67
CA ASP A 282 -13.43 2.91 -11.37
C ASP A 282 -12.99 2.98 -12.84
N ALA A 283 -13.91 3.33 -13.74
CA ALA A 283 -13.61 3.41 -15.17
C ALA A 283 -12.48 4.41 -15.49
N VAL A 284 -12.38 5.49 -14.71
CA VAL A 284 -11.37 6.55 -14.90
C VAL A 284 -9.94 6.10 -14.64
N ASP A 285 -9.73 5.00 -13.90
CA ASP A 285 -8.39 4.51 -13.54
C ASP A 285 -7.86 3.44 -14.51
N ALA A 286 -8.47 3.29 -15.69
CA ALA A 286 -8.13 2.24 -16.65
C ALA A 286 -6.66 2.27 -17.09
N ASP A 287 -6.10 3.45 -17.36
CA ASP A 287 -4.71 3.59 -17.78
C ASP A 287 -3.75 3.22 -16.65
N ASN A 288 -4.06 3.62 -15.42
CA ASN A 288 -3.27 3.27 -14.25
C ASN A 288 -3.27 1.75 -13.99
N ARG A 289 -4.44 1.10 -14.14
CA ARG A 289 -4.57 -0.36 -14.08
C ARG A 289 -3.66 -1.07 -15.10
N VAL A 290 -3.49 -0.53 -16.29
CA VAL A 290 -2.59 -1.10 -17.30
C VAL A 290 -1.14 -1.02 -16.81
N GLN A 291 -0.72 0.10 -16.23
CA GLN A 291 0.66 0.29 -15.79
C GLN A 291 1.01 -0.58 -14.59
N VAL A 292 0.15 -0.65 -13.57
CA VAL A 292 0.41 -1.52 -12.39
C VAL A 292 0.50 -3.00 -12.79
N LYS A 293 -0.36 -3.46 -13.70
CA LYS A 293 -0.30 -4.85 -14.22
C LYS A 293 1.00 -5.14 -14.96
N ARG A 294 1.51 -4.19 -15.75
CA ARG A 294 2.81 -4.33 -16.44
C ARG A 294 3.96 -4.41 -15.44
N ALA A 295 3.94 -3.59 -14.39
CA ALA A 295 4.96 -3.59 -13.35
C ALA A 295 4.98 -4.91 -12.57
N VAL A 296 3.82 -5.36 -12.09
CA VAL A 296 3.70 -6.62 -11.32
C VAL A 296 4.03 -7.83 -12.19
N GLN A 297 3.59 -7.86 -13.47
CA GLN A 297 4.00 -8.92 -14.39
C GLN A 297 5.51 -8.94 -14.61
N ALA A 298 6.14 -7.78 -14.80
CA ALA A 298 7.59 -7.70 -14.96
C ALA A 298 8.36 -8.17 -13.69
N SER A 299 7.82 -7.89 -12.50
CA SER A 299 8.33 -8.39 -11.23
C SER A 299 8.27 -9.94 -11.18
N ALA A 300 7.11 -10.53 -11.47
CA ALA A 300 6.93 -11.98 -11.46
C ALA A 300 7.75 -12.70 -12.56
N ASP A 301 7.84 -12.13 -13.76
CA ASP A 301 8.64 -12.69 -14.84
C ASP A 301 10.13 -12.76 -14.46
N GLU A 302 10.66 -11.75 -13.77
CA GLU A 302 12.07 -11.72 -13.34
C GLU A 302 12.41 -12.81 -12.30
N ILE A 303 11.44 -13.20 -11.46
CA ILE A 303 11.55 -14.38 -10.59
C ILE A 303 11.73 -15.65 -11.42
N PHE A 304 10.89 -15.84 -12.43
CA PHE A 304 10.96 -17.02 -13.28
C PHE A 304 12.24 -17.06 -14.13
N GLU A 305 12.64 -15.93 -14.70
CA GLU A 305 13.89 -15.81 -15.45
C GLU A 305 15.11 -16.13 -14.57
N THR A 306 15.10 -15.69 -13.32
CA THR A 306 16.13 -16.01 -12.33
C THR A 306 16.13 -17.50 -11.98
N PHE A 307 14.95 -18.10 -11.80
CA PHE A 307 14.83 -19.55 -11.59
C PHE A 307 15.37 -20.37 -12.77
N ILE A 308 15.10 -19.96 -14.02
CA ILE A 308 15.59 -20.67 -15.20
C ILE A 308 17.10 -20.48 -15.39
N SER A 309 17.61 -19.26 -15.20
CA SER A 309 19.03 -18.94 -15.43
C SER A 309 19.95 -19.30 -14.27
N GLY A 310 19.42 -19.36 -13.05
CA GLY A 310 20.20 -19.48 -11.82
C GLY A 310 20.95 -18.20 -11.43
N VAL A 311 20.68 -17.07 -12.10
CA VAL A 311 21.40 -15.80 -11.94
C VAL A 311 20.42 -14.68 -11.62
N ALA A 312 20.54 -14.11 -10.41
CA ALA A 312 19.74 -12.96 -10.01
C ALA A 312 20.33 -11.65 -10.60
N PRO A 313 19.51 -10.77 -11.18
CA PRO A 313 19.95 -9.44 -11.58
C PRO A 313 20.31 -8.57 -10.36
N SER A 314 21.08 -7.52 -10.59
CA SER A 314 21.33 -6.51 -9.55
C SER A 314 20.12 -5.57 -9.41
N PRO A 315 19.86 -4.97 -8.22
CA PRO A 315 18.74 -4.05 -8.02
C PRO A 315 18.65 -2.87 -8.99
N ALA A 316 19.79 -2.42 -9.52
CA ALA A 316 19.83 -1.35 -10.52
C ALA A 316 19.28 -1.76 -11.91
N SER A 317 19.06 -3.07 -12.12
CA SER A 317 18.61 -3.65 -13.38
C SER A 317 17.21 -4.28 -13.28
N PHE A 318 16.55 -4.20 -12.12
CA PHE A 318 15.21 -4.73 -11.95
C PHE A 318 14.24 -4.07 -12.94
N LYS A 319 13.37 -4.89 -13.54
CA LYS A 319 12.47 -4.42 -14.61
C LYS A 319 11.26 -3.64 -14.10
N ALA A 320 10.64 -4.04 -12.98
CA ALA A 320 9.41 -3.40 -12.50
C ALA A 320 9.56 -1.89 -12.20
N PRO A 321 10.67 -1.41 -11.60
CA PRO A 321 10.92 0.02 -11.40
C PRO A 321 10.93 0.88 -12.67
N LEU A 322 11.03 0.30 -13.87
CA LEU A 322 10.94 1.07 -15.11
C LEU A 322 9.51 1.55 -15.41
N TYR A 323 8.50 0.87 -14.84
CA TYR A 323 7.08 1.16 -15.07
C TYR A 323 6.47 2.07 -14.00
N VAL A 324 7.10 2.20 -12.84
CA VAL A 324 6.57 3.03 -11.74
C VAL A 324 6.61 4.52 -12.10
N PRO A 325 5.70 5.34 -11.55
CA PRO A 325 5.76 6.80 -11.64
C PRO A 325 7.12 7.36 -11.22
N ASP A 326 7.61 8.35 -11.96
CA ASP A 326 8.80 9.15 -11.65
C ASP A 326 8.52 9.96 -10.36
N LEU A 327 9.06 9.44 -9.26
CA LEU A 327 8.88 9.98 -7.90
C LEU A 327 9.48 11.38 -7.72
N ASN A 328 10.39 11.81 -8.59
CA ASN A 328 10.90 13.19 -8.57
C ASN A 328 9.99 14.11 -9.38
N ALA A 329 9.54 13.67 -10.56
CA ALA A 329 8.66 14.49 -11.40
C ALA A 329 7.30 14.76 -10.74
N VAL A 330 6.74 13.80 -10.00
CA VAL A 330 5.44 13.95 -9.33
C VAL A 330 5.46 15.00 -8.19
N GLN A 331 6.65 15.29 -7.63
CA GLN A 331 6.84 16.36 -6.64
C GLN A 331 6.68 17.76 -7.25
N ASN A 332 6.86 17.90 -8.57
CA ASN A 332 6.79 19.20 -9.23
C ASN A 332 5.33 19.67 -9.31
N PRO A 333 4.95 20.76 -8.62
CA PRO A 333 3.59 21.26 -8.60
C PRO A 333 3.17 21.93 -9.91
N ALA A 334 4.05 22.12 -10.89
CA ALA A 334 3.70 22.72 -12.18
C ALA A 334 2.79 21.83 -13.04
N ASN A 335 2.93 20.50 -12.91
CA ASN A 335 2.22 19.54 -13.75
C ASN A 335 0.95 18.98 -13.09
N ASN A 336 0.73 19.28 -11.82
CA ASN A 336 -0.36 18.75 -11.00
C ASN A 336 -1.02 19.87 -10.19
N PHE A 337 -2.20 19.58 -9.60
CA PHE A 337 -2.73 20.48 -8.57
C PHE A 337 -1.75 20.55 -7.39
N SER A 338 -1.82 21.64 -6.63
CA SER A 338 -0.88 21.95 -5.56
C SER A 338 -0.95 20.90 -4.46
N PRO A 339 0.17 20.28 -4.05
CA PRO A 339 0.14 19.38 -2.90
C PRO A 339 -0.24 20.14 -1.62
N LEU A 340 -1.02 19.49 -0.75
CA LEU A 340 -1.38 20.02 0.56
C LEU A 340 -0.14 20.20 1.44
N PHE A 341 0.81 19.26 1.38
CA PHE A 341 2.13 19.33 2.03
C PHE A 341 3.23 19.03 1.01
N LYS A 342 4.35 19.75 1.06
CA LYS A 342 5.54 19.42 0.26
C LYS A 342 6.81 19.72 1.04
N MET A 343 7.93 19.15 0.59
CA MET A 343 9.25 19.56 1.02
C MET A 343 9.68 20.85 0.30
N GLU A 344 10.29 21.77 1.03
CA GLU A 344 10.97 22.95 0.52
C GLU A 344 12.28 23.12 1.27
N GLY A 345 13.37 22.62 0.66
CA GLY A 345 14.62 22.41 1.38
C GLY A 345 14.44 21.33 2.47
N ASP A 346 14.79 21.68 3.70
CA ASP A 346 14.67 20.84 4.90
C ASP A 346 13.32 21.00 5.62
N LYS A 347 12.44 21.89 5.14
CA LYS A 347 11.15 22.17 5.78
C LYS A 347 10.00 21.46 5.08
N VAL A 348 9.02 21.05 5.88
CA VAL A 348 7.68 20.70 5.38
C VAL A 348 6.85 21.98 5.35
N VAL A 349 6.38 22.36 4.17
CA VAL A 349 5.48 23.51 3.99
C VAL A 349 4.08 23.02 3.64
N ARG A 350 3.07 23.75 4.12
CA ARG A 350 1.65 23.45 3.89
C ARG A 350 1.04 24.49 2.95
N ARG A 351 0.12 24.08 2.06
CA ARG A 351 -0.68 24.98 1.22
C ARG A 351 -1.37 26.05 2.10
N LYS A 352 -1.34 27.32 1.68
CA LYS A 352 -1.86 28.43 2.50
C LYS A 352 -3.39 28.34 2.61
N ASP A 353 -4.08 28.35 1.48
CA ASP A 353 -5.48 27.99 1.40
C ASP A 353 -5.61 26.47 1.23
N VAL A 354 -5.90 25.80 2.34
CA VAL A 354 -6.06 24.34 2.33
C VAL A 354 -7.22 23.91 1.44
N ASN A 355 -8.22 24.73 1.16
CA ASN A 355 -9.38 24.33 0.36
C ASN A 355 -9.24 24.62 -1.14
N ASP A 356 -8.21 25.37 -1.56
CA ASP A 356 -7.96 25.68 -2.98
C ASP A 356 -6.86 24.77 -3.55
N LEU A 357 -7.22 23.80 -4.38
CA LEU A 357 -6.25 22.90 -5.04
C LEU A 357 -5.33 23.62 -6.02
N SER A 358 -5.70 24.82 -6.45
CA SER A 358 -4.92 25.65 -7.34
C SER A 358 -4.02 26.63 -6.59
N ASP A 359 -4.11 26.74 -5.26
CA ASP A 359 -3.25 27.63 -4.48
C ASP A 359 -1.80 27.16 -4.51
N LYS A 360 -0.94 27.91 -5.21
CA LYS A 360 0.50 27.66 -5.35
C LYS A 360 1.32 28.44 -4.30
N HIS A 361 0.71 28.82 -3.19
CA HIS A 361 1.42 29.43 -2.06
C HIS A 361 1.48 28.44 -0.91
N TRP A 362 2.69 28.29 -0.35
CA TRP A 362 2.92 27.46 0.82
C TRP A 362 3.48 28.30 1.96
N THR A 363 3.34 27.79 3.18
CA THR A 363 3.84 28.40 4.41
C THR A 363 4.55 27.36 5.26
N ASP A 364 5.65 27.73 5.90
CA ASP A 364 6.28 26.98 6.99
C ASP A 364 5.75 27.38 8.37
N ASP A 365 5.04 28.51 8.46
CA ASP A 365 4.29 28.92 9.66
C ASP A 365 2.94 28.20 9.72
N TRP A 366 2.95 26.96 10.23
CA TRP A 366 1.78 26.14 10.47
C TRP A 366 2.02 25.17 11.64
N TRP A 367 0.94 24.68 12.25
CA TRP A 367 1.00 23.73 13.36
C TRP A 367 0.11 22.53 13.09
N GLY A 368 0.49 21.35 13.58
CA GLY A 368 -0.26 20.11 13.35
C GLY A 368 -1.71 20.19 13.82
N TRP A 369 -1.95 20.68 15.04
CA TRP A 369 -3.29 20.79 15.60
C TRP A 369 -4.18 21.80 14.88
N SER A 370 -3.66 22.99 14.56
CA SER A 370 -4.42 23.99 13.81
C SER A 370 -4.73 23.50 12.40
N THR A 371 -3.79 22.78 11.78
CA THR A 371 -4.01 22.14 10.48
C THR A 371 -5.07 21.06 10.54
N TYR A 372 -5.04 20.18 11.54
CA TYR A 372 -6.09 19.18 11.74
C TYR A 372 -7.48 19.83 11.92
N LEU A 373 -7.59 20.92 12.68
CA LEU A 373 -8.87 21.64 12.85
C LEU A 373 -9.39 22.28 11.57
N LEU A 374 -8.50 22.67 10.65
CA LEU A 374 -8.87 23.15 9.31
C LEU A 374 -9.31 22.00 8.39
N LEU A 375 -8.76 20.80 8.58
CA LEU A 375 -8.99 19.62 7.73
C LEU A 375 -10.09 18.68 8.27
N LYS A 376 -10.54 18.80 9.52
CA LYS A 376 -11.54 17.86 10.08
C LYS A 376 -12.85 17.78 9.28
N ASP A 377 -13.19 18.84 8.56
CA ASP A 377 -14.37 18.95 7.68
C ASP A 377 -13.95 19.15 6.21
N TYR A 378 -12.80 18.58 5.82
CA TYR A 378 -12.12 18.86 4.55
C TYR A 378 -12.97 18.55 3.32
N LYS A 379 -13.22 19.59 2.52
CA LYS A 379 -13.95 19.52 1.25
C LYS A 379 -13.30 20.47 0.25
N PRO A 380 -12.10 20.14 -0.24
CA PRO A 380 -11.39 21.07 -1.07
C PRO A 380 -12.08 21.20 -2.43
N THR A 381 -11.90 22.36 -3.06
CA THR A 381 -12.46 22.69 -4.37
C THR A 381 -11.90 21.76 -5.45
N LYS A 382 -12.64 21.51 -6.53
CA LYS A 382 -12.08 20.72 -7.63
C LYS A 382 -10.89 21.47 -8.24
N PRO A 383 -9.85 20.76 -8.73
CA PRO A 383 -8.79 21.40 -9.49
C PRO A 383 -9.39 22.22 -10.64
N ALA A 384 -8.83 23.41 -10.91
CA ALA A 384 -9.12 24.10 -12.16
C ALA A 384 -8.77 23.15 -13.34
N ALA A 385 -9.68 23.07 -14.32
CA ALA A 385 -9.58 22.16 -15.46
C ALA A 385 -8.34 22.42 -16.32
#